data_AF-A0AAJ1UVK7-F1
#
_entry.id   AF-A0AAJ1UVK7-F1
#
_cell.length_a   1.000
_cell.length_b   1.000
_cell.length_c   1.000
_cell.angle_alpha   90.00
_cell.angle_beta   90.00
_cell.angle_gamma   90.00
#
_symmetry.space_group_name_H-M   'P 1'
#
loop_
_entity.id
_entity.type
_entity.pdbx_description
1 polymer ?
#
loop_
_entity_poly.entity_id
_entity_poly.type
_entity_poly.pdbx_seq_one_letter_code
_entity_poly.pdbx_strand_id
1 'polypeptide(L)'
;MMPDIFVAVIEKLRDIGAFNFLFPYILTSAIFYGLLRKSQVFGEPEKNVAVNGIVAIVAALMVLAYPILSGVSIEGLLPPFFAQALVVTLVFMVVLMIMGMFLPPDLPKILSEGLLKGNKAGAVLIVGVFFGFLILFLSGLGNVLLGPQVIATLPEDTITIVAIILLIVVPILLITWERKPAPPPEKPPKEK
;
A
#
# COMPACT_ATOMS: atom_id res chain seq x y z
N MET A 1 20.70 -9.18 -35.53
CA MET A 1 19.97 -8.28 -34.61
C MET A 1 21.01 -7.53 -33.82
N MET A 2 20.99 -6.19 -33.80
CA MET A 2 21.88 -5.43 -32.91
C MET A 2 21.57 -5.86 -31.47
N PRO A 3 22.59 -6.11 -30.63
CA PRO A 3 22.36 -6.26 -29.20
C PRO A 3 21.63 -5.02 -28.71
N ASP A 4 20.48 -5.21 -28.06
CA ASP A 4 19.76 -4.10 -27.45
C ASP A 4 20.65 -3.52 -26.34
N ILE A 5 21.17 -2.32 -26.57
CA ILE A 5 22.09 -1.65 -25.67
C ILE A 5 21.47 -1.45 -24.28
N PHE A 6 20.14 -1.35 -24.18
CA PHE A 6 19.44 -1.22 -22.92
C PHE A 6 19.46 -2.52 -22.13
N VAL A 7 19.29 -3.66 -22.79
CA VAL A 7 19.39 -4.98 -22.14
C VAL A 7 20.79 -5.17 -21.56
N ALA A 8 21.83 -4.86 -22.34
CA ALA A 8 23.21 -4.98 -21.88
C ALA A 8 23.49 -4.08 -20.64
N VAL A 9 22.94 -2.87 -20.61
CA VAL A 9 23.08 -1.98 -19.45
C VAL A 9 22.32 -2.51 -18.23
N ILE A 10 21.08 -2.98 -18.41
CA ILE A 10 20.27 -3.55 -17.32
C ILE A 10 20.94 -4.79 -16.73
N GLU A 11 21.46 -5.68 -17.58
CA GLU A 11 22.20 -6.86 -17.12
C GLU A 11 23.43 -6.47 -16.32
N LYS A 12 24.21 -5.47 -16.79
CA LYS A 12 25.35 -4.96 -16.02
C LYS A 12 24.95 -4.34 -14.69
N LEU A 13 23.83 -3.62 -14.63
CA LEU A 13 23.30 -3.07 -13.39
C LEU A 13 22.84 -4.19 -12.43
N ARG A 14 22.25 -5.26 -12.95
CA ARG A 14 21.90 -6.45 -12.16
C ARG A 14 23.14 -7.13 -11.59
N ASP A 15 24.17 -7.33 -12.41
CA ASP A 15 25.41 -8.03 -12.04
C ASP A 15 26.16 -7.31 -10.90
N ILE A 16 26.14 -5.97 -10.88
CA ILE A 16 26.74 -5.19 -9.78
C ILE A 16 25.83 -5.08 -8.54
N GLY A 17 24.67 -5.73 -8.55
CA GLY A 17 23.71 -5.71 -7.44
C GLY A 17 22.91 -4.41 -7.32
N ALA A 18 22.76 -3.63 -8.41
CA ALA A 18 22.06 -2.35 -8.34
C ALA A 18 20.58 -2.53 -7.93
N PHE A 19 19.89 -3.54 -8.48
CA PHE A 19 18.49 -3.82 -8.18
C PHE A 19 18.27 -4.49 -6.82
N ASN A 20 19.23 -5.31 -6.36
CA ASN A 20 19.12 -6.03 -5.09
C ASN A 20 19.55 -5.20 -3.89
N PHE A 21 20.48 -4.26 -4.06
CA PHE A 21 21.08 -3.53 -2.95
C PHE A 21 21.07 -2.01 -3.17
N LEU A 22 21.69 -1.51 -4.23
CA LEU A 22 21.95 -0.07 -4.38
C LEU A 22 20.67 0.77 -4.49
N PHE A 23 19.71 0.38 -5.33
CA PHE A 23 18.47 1.13 -5.52
C PHE A 23 17.56 1.05 -4.31
N PRO A 24 17.30 -0.14 -3.71
CA PRO A 24 16.61 -0.22 -2.43
C PRO A 24 17.28 0.61 -1.33
N TYR A 25 18.61 0.65 -1.30
CA TYR A 25 19.39 1.42 -0.31
C TYR A 25 19.16 2.91 -0.44
N ILE A 26 19.34 3.44 -1.66
CA ILE A 26 19.15 4.86 -1.95
C ILE A 26 17.71 5.27 -1.63
N LEU A 27 16.74 4.46 -2.05
CA LEU A 27 15.32 4.73 -1.80
C LEU A 27 15.01 4.75 -0.30
N THR A 28 15.45 3.73 0.44
CA THR A 28 15.21 3.62 1.88
C THR A 28 15.89 4.75 2.65
N SER A 29 17.13 5.09 2.29
CA SER A 29 17.86 6.22 2.88
C SER A 29 17.16 7.55 2.60
N ALA A 30 16.64 7.76 1.39
CA ALA A 30 15.91 8.99 1.05
C ALA A 30 14.61 9.11 1.84
N ILE A 31 13.86 8.00 1.99
CA ILE A 31 12.63 7.96 2.79
C ILE A 31 12.93 8.28 4.25
N PHE A 32 13.90 7.61 4.88
CA PHE A 32 14.26 7.90 6.27
C PHE A 32 14.75 9.33 6.46
N TYR A 33 15.58 9.83 5.55
CA TYR A 33 16.06 11.20 5.62
C TYR A 33 14.90 12.22 5.55
N GLY A 34 13.96 12.02 4.61
CA GLY A 34 12.76 12.85 4.49
C GLY A 34 11.87 12.80 5.73
N LEU A 35 11.66 11.61 6.30
CA LEU A 35 10.88 11.43 7.53
C LEU A 35 11.54 12.08 8.74
N LEU A 36 12.86 11.95 8.90
CA LEU A 36 13.61 12.56 10.00
C LEU A 36 13.58 14.09 9.92
N ARG A 37 13.73 14.68 8.72
CA ARG A 37 13.57 16.13 8.54
C ARG A 37 12.14 16.59 8.83
N LYS A 38 11.12 15.84 8.42
CA LYS A 38 9.72 16.20 8.67
C LYS A 38 9.33 16.08 10.14
N SER A 39 9.84 15.06 10.83
CA SER A 39 9.52 14.79 12.25
C SER A 39 10.31 15.65 13.22
N GLN A 40 11.42 16.28 12.78
CA GLN A 40 12.24 17.17 13.59
C GLN A 40 12.72 16.53 14.91
N VAL A 41 12.92 15.21 14.92
CA VAL A 41 13.34 14.45 16.11
C VAL A 41 14.65 14.97 16.69
N PHE A 42 15.56 15.44 15.83
CA PHE A 42 16.84 16.01 16.23
C PHE A 42 16.84 17.55 16.30
N GLY A 43 15.67 18.19 16.14
CA GLY A 43 15.50 19.64 16.08
C GLY A 43 15.32 20.17 14.67
N GLU A 44 15.61 21.46 14.47
CA GLU A 44 15.34 22.15 13.19
C GLU A 44 16.01 21.46 11.99
N PRO A 45 15.30 21.31 10.85
CA PRO A 45 15.80 20.55 9.70
C PRO A 45 17.04 21.12 9.01
N GLU A 46 17.33 22.40 9.23
CA GLU A 46 18.46 23.14 8.65
C GLU A 46 19.74 22.93 9.47
N LYS A 47 19.60 22.77 10.78
CA LYS A 47 20.72 22.59 11.71
C LYS A 47 21.18 21.13 11.81
N ASN A 48 20.30 20.18 11.50
CA ASN A 48 20.53 18.75 11.71
C ASN A 48 20.66 17.94 10.41
N VAL A 49 21.06 18.57 9.31
CA VAL A 49 21.22 17.92 7.99
C VAL A 49 22.15 16.71 8.07
N ALA A 50 23.32 16.87 8.70
CA ALA A 50 24.32 15.80 8.81
C ALA A 50 23.83 14.62 9.66
N VAL A 51 23.23 14.91 10.83
CA VAL A 51 22.70 13.87 11.73
C VAL A 51 21.58 13.09 11.06
N ASN A 52 20.62 13.78 10.45
CA ASN A 52 19.53 13.15 9.70
C ASN A 52 20.07 12.26 8.57
N GLY A 53 21.09 12.73 7.84
CA GLY A 53 21.73 11.97 6.76
C GLY A 53 22.39 10.69 7.25
N ILE A 54 23.23 10.79 8.29
CA ILE A 54 23.93 9.64 8.86
C ILE A 54 22.94 8.62 9.42
N VAL A 55 21.96 9.06 10.21
CA VAL A 55 20.95 8.16 10.79
C VAL A 55 20.13 7.48 9.70
N ALA A 56 19.75 8.20 8.64
CA ALA A 56 19.02 7.62 7.52
C ALA A 56 19.82 6.55 6.77
N ILE A 57 21.12 6.80 6.53
CA ILE A 57 22.03 5.83 5.91
C ILE A 57 22.16 4.57 6.77
N VAL A 58 22.40 4.73 8.06
CA VAL A 58 22.53 3.60 9.00
C VAL A 58 21.23 2.80 9.05
N ALA A 59 20.09 3.48 9.17
CA ALA A 59 18.78 2.83 9.17
C ALA A 59 18.51 2.07 7.87
N ALA A 60 18.87 2.65 6.71
CA ALA A 60 18.73 1.98 5.42
C ALA A 60 19.58 0.71 5.32
N LEU A 61 20.83 0.75 5.79
CA LEU A 61 21.70 -0.42 5.85
C LEU A 61 21.13 -1.51 6.77
N MET A 62 20.56 -1.13 7.92
CA MET A 62 19.91 -2.09 8.84
C MET A 62 18.70 -2.76 8.21
N VAL A 63 17.87 -2.02 7.47
CA VAL A 63 16.72 -2.59 6.74
C VAL A 63 17.18 -3.57 5.67
N LEU A 64 18.24 -3.23 4.94
CA LEU A 64 18.76 -4.09 3.88
C LEU A 64 19.60 -5.27 4.36
N ALA A 65 20.07 -5.24 5.60
CA ALA A 65 20.68 -6.41 6.21
C ALA A 65 19.68 -7.57 6.30
N TYR A 66 18.38 -7.30 6.48
CA TYR A 66 17.38 -8.36 6.63
C TYR A 66 17.28 -9.27 5.41
N PRO A 67 17.07 -8.78 4.16
CA PRO A 67 17.00 -9.65 2.99
C PRO A 67 18.29 -10.45 2.75
N ILE A 68 19.45 -9.83 3.01
CA ILE A 68 20.76 -10.49 2.90
C ILE A 68 20.88 -11.66 3.90
N LEU A 69 20.48 -11.43 5.16
CA LEU A 69 20.57 -12.43 6.23
C LEU A 69 19.49 -13.52 6.13
N SER A 70 18.32 -13.18 5.57
CA SER A 70 17.19 -14.11 5.44
C SER A 70 17.18 -14.88 4.11
N GLY A 71 18.07 -14.56 3.16
CA GLY A 71 18.10 -15.16 1.83
C GLY A 71 16.93 -14.74 0.94
N VAL A 72 16.19 -13.70 1.33
CA VAL A 72 15.04 -13.18 0.58
C VAL A 72 15.54 -12.23 -0.51
N SER A 73 15.11 -12.45 -1.76
CA SER A 73 15.44 -11.55 -2.86
C SER A 73 14.50 -10.35 -2.90
N ILE A 74 15.05 -9.14 -2.71
CA ILE A 74 14.30 -7.88 -2.90
C ILE A 74 13.93 -7.68 -4.38
N GLU A 75 14.82 -8.04 -5.30
CA GLU A 75 14.56 -8.02 -6.75
C GLU A 75 13.38 -8.93 -7.13
N GLY A 76 13.16 -10.02 -6.40
CA GLY A 76 12.00 -10.88 -6.60
C GLY A 76 10.67 -10.31 -6.08
N LEU A 77 10.69 -9.25 -5.28
CA LEU A 77 9.52 -8.77 -4.52
C LEU A 77 9.11 -7.34 -4.86
N LEU A 78 10.07 -6.42 -5.01
CA LEU A 78 9.78 -5.01 -5.32
C LEU A 78 9.18 -4.82 -6.72
N PRO A 79 9.70 -5.43 -7.81
CA PRO A 79 9.12 -5.25 -9.14
C PRO A 79 7.67 -5.75 -9.23
N PRO A 80 7.32 -6.96 -8.74
CA PRO A 80 5.92 -7.39 -8.68
C PRO A 80 5.06 -6.46 -7.83
N PHE A 81 5.55 -5.97 -6.69
CA PHE A 81 4.82 -5.00 -5.87
C PHE A 81 4.47 -3.73 -6.61
N PHE A 82 5.45 -3.08 -7.26
CA PHE A 82 5.20 -1.86 -8.01
C PHE A 82 4.34 -2.11 -9.26
N ALA A 83 4.57 -3.22 -9.96
CA ALA A 83 3.76 -3.60 -11.12
C ALA A 83 2.30 -3.81 -10.71
N GLN A 84 2.06 -4.55 -9.64
CA GLN A 84 0.71 -4.79 -9.12
C GLN A 84 0.08 -3.53 -8.54
N ALA A 85 0.84 -2.69 -7.83
CA ALA A 85 0.34 -1.39 -7.36
C ALA A 85 -0.13 -0.50 -8.53
N LEU A 86 0.64 -0.49 -9.62
CA LEU A 86 0.30 0.22 -10.84
C LEU A 86 -0.95 -0.39 -11.49
N VAL A 87 -1.03 -1.71 -11.62
CA VAL A 87 -2.22 -2.40 -12.15
C VAL A 87 -3.46 -2.11 -11.30
N VAL A 88 -3.38 -2.22 -9.98
CA VAL A 88 -4.48 -1.92 -9.06
C VAL A 88 -4.92 -0.46 -9.20
N THR A 89 -3.97 0.46 -9.30
CA THR A 89 -4.27 1.88 -9.52
C THR A 89 -4.98 2.09 -10.86
N LEU A 90 -4.51 1.47 -11.94
CA LEU A 90 -5.15 1.54 -13.25
C LEU A 90 -6.57 0.95 -13.23
N VAL A 91 -6.74 -0.23 -12.64
CA VAL A 91 -8.06 -0.87 -12.49
C VAL A 91 -8.99 0.05 -11.69
N PHE A 92 -8.52 0.62 -10.59
CA PHE A 92 -9.29 1.55 -9.77
C PHE A 92 -9.69 2.80 -10.57
N MET A 93 -8.78 3.38 -11.36
CA MET A 93 -9.08 4.50 -12.25
C MET A 93 -10.15 4.14 -13.28
N VAL A 94 -10.06 2.96 -13.91
CA VAL A 94 -11.05 2.50 -14.89
C VAL A 94 -12.41 2.26 -14.23
N VAL A 95 -12.45 1.64 -13.04
CA VAL A 95 -13.69 1.43 -12.29
C VAL A 95 -14.32 2.77 -11.90
N LEU A 96 -13.54 3.75 -11.41
CA LEU A 96 -14.04 5.09 -11.13
C LEU A 96 -14.60 5.78 -12.37
N MET A 97 -13.94 5.62 -13.53
CA MET A 97 -14.40 6.17 -14.80
C MET A 97 -15.73 5.56 -15.24
N ILE A 98 -15.86 4.23 -15.19
CA ILE A 98 -17.11 3.52 -15.52
C ILE A 98 -18.21 3.93 -14.53
N MET A 99 -17.92 3.96 -13.24
CA MET A 99 -18.87 4.43 -12.23
C MET A 99 -19.31 5.86 -12.52
N GLY A 100 -18.41 6.76 -12.90
CA GLY A 100 -18.74 8.12 -13.30
C GLY A 100 -19.62 8.23 -14.56
N MET A 101 -19.66 7.20 -15.41
CA MET A 101 -20.55 7.14 -16.57
C MET A 101 -21.97 6.66 -16.23
N PHE A 102 -22.12 5.79 -15.22
CA PHE A 102 -23.40 5.17 -14.87
C PHE A 102 -24.06 5.74 -13.60
N LEU A 103 -23.29 6.36 -12.72
CA LEU A 103 -23.77 7.01 -11.49
C LEU A 103 -23.84 8.53 -11.68
N PRO A 104 -24.62 9.25 -10.85
CA PRO A 104 -24.78 10.70 -10.95
C PRO A 104 -23.44 11.46 -10.86
N PRO A 105 -23.30 12.63 -11.49
CA PRO A 105 -22.07 13.44 -11.49
C PRO A 105 -21.60 13.87 -10.08
N ASP A 106 -22.45 13.75 -9.06
CA ASP A 106 -22.13 13.98 -7.66
C ASP A 106 -21.46 12.77 -6.96
N LEU A 107 -20.92 11.80 -7.70
CA LEU A 107 -20.18 10.63 -7.17
C LEU A 107 -19.11 10.99 -6.12
N PRO A 108 -18.29 12.05 -6.30
CA PRO A 108 -17.35 12.49 -5.27
C PRO A 108 -18.04 13.00 -4.00
N LYS A 109 -19.22 13.63 -4.12
CA LYS A 109 -20.04 14.04 -2.96
C LYS A 109 -20.69 12.85 -2.28
N ILE A 110 -21.21 11.88 -3.03
CA ILE A 110 -21.82 10.67 -2.48
C ILE A 110 -20.78 9.81 -1.77
N LEU A 111 -19.57 9.68 -2.33
CA LEU A 111 -18.45 9.00 -1.66
C LEU A 111 -17.96 9.80 -0.44
N SER A 112 -17.91 11.13 -0.50
CA SER A 112 -17.49 11.93 0.65
C SER A 112 -18.55 12.07 1.75
N GLU A 113 -19.83 11.97 1.41
CA GLU A 113 -20.93 11.97 2.36
C GLU A 113 -21.31 10.57 2.84
N GLY A 114 -20.95 9.50 2.12
CA GLY A 114 -21.25 8.12 2.49
C GLY A 114 -20.07 7.35 3.09
N LEU A 115 -18.84 7.72 2.75
CA LEU A 115 -17.60 7.05 3.18
C LEU A 115 -16.74 7.97 4.06
N LEU A 116 -16.84 9.30 3.92
CA LEU A 116 -15.98 10.28 4.62
C LEU A 116 -16.73 11.12 5.67
N LYS A 117 -17.94 10.71 6.10
CA LYS A 117 -18.88 11.55 6.86
C LYS A 117 -18.46 11.89 8.31
N GLY A 118 -17.42 11.27 8.86
CA GLY A 118 -16.92 11.56 10.21
C GLY A 118 -15.46 12.00 10.29
N ASN A 119 -14.61 11.56 9.37
CA ASN A 119 -13.18 11.90 9.37
C ASN A 119 -12.59 11.64 7.97
N LYS A 120 -12.44 12.70 7.16
CA LYS A 120 -11.87 12.61 5.81
C LYS A 120 -10.49 11.96 5.80
N ALA A 121 -9.69 12.19 6.84
CA ALA A 121 -8.39 11.55 6.99
C ALA A 121 -8.52 10.06 7.36
N GLY A 122 -9.50 9.71 8.19
CA GLY A 122 -9.77 8.34 8.62
C GLY A 122 -10.19 7.42 7.47
N ALA A 123 -11.12 7.85 6.62
CA ALA A 123 -11.57 6.98 5.52
C ALA A 123 -10.55 6.90 4.37
N VAL A 124 -9.79 7.97 4.08
CA VAL A 124 -8.65 7.89 3.16
C VAL A 124 -7.58 6.94 3.70
N LEU A 125 -7.32 6.98 5.01
CA LEU A 125 -6.38 6.07 5.66
C LEU A 125 -6.87 4.62 5.62
N ILE A 126 -8.15 4.35 5.87
CA ILE A 126 -8.73 3.00 5.78
C ILE A 126 -8.63 2.44 4.36
N VAL A 127 -9.02 3.23 3.35
CA VAL A 127 -8.96 2.82 1.94
C VAL A 127 -7.50 2.61 1.52
N GLY A 128 -6.61 3.54 1.87
CA GLY A 128 -5.18 3.43 1.58
C GLY A 128 -4.51 2.24 2.26
N VAL A 129 -4.83 1.98 3.53
CA VAL A 129 -4.35 0.81 4.27
C VAL A 129 -4.89 -0.47 3.66
N PHE A 130 -6.17 -0.51 3.29
CA PHE A 130 -6.78 -1.68 2.67
C PHE A 130 -6.14 -2.04 1.34
N PHE A 131 -6.04 -1.09 0.41
CA PHE A 131 -5.38 -1.34 -0.88
C PHE A 131 -3.88 -1.62 -0.70
N GLY A 132 -3.21 -0.94 0.23
CA GLY A 132 -1.83 -1.23 0.59
C GLY A 132 -1.65 -2.67 1.08
N PHE A 133 -2.55 -3.14 1.95
CA PHE A 133 -2.56 -4.52 2.43
C PHE A 133 -2.83 -5.50 1.29
N LEU A 134 -3.81 -5.21 0.44
CA LEU A 134 -4.15 -6.06 -0.71
C LEU A 134 -2.96 -6.26 -1.66
N ILE A 135 -2.29 -5.17 -2.05
CA ILE A 135 -1.11 -5.20 -2.93
C ILE A 135 0.05 -5.94 -2.25
N LEU A 136 0.24 -5.75 -0.94
CA LEU A 136 1.30 -6.40 -0.16
C LEU A 136 1.15 -7.93 -0.16
N PHE A 137 -0.07 -8.44 -0.03
CA PHE A 137 -0.31 -9.89 -0.09
C PHE A 137 -0.22 -10.44 -1.52
N LEU A 138 -0.78 -9.74 -2.51
CA LEU A 138 -0.72 -10.16 -3.91
C LEU A 138 0.71 -10.20 -4.47
N SER A 139 1.61 -9.38 -3.94
CA SER A 139 3.00 -9.25 -4.43
C SER A 139 3.96 -10.23 -3.77
N GLY A 140 3.50 -11.04 -2.82
CA GLY A 140 4.35 -11.93 -2.05
C GLY A 140 5.17 -11.23 -0.96
N LEU A 141 5.07 -9.90 -0.80
CA LEU A 141 5.70 -9.16 0.30
C LEU A 141 5.13 -9.56 1.68
N GLY A 142 3.92 -10.12 1.72
CA GLY A 142 3.37 -10.74 2.92
C GLY A 142 4.28 -11.84 3.50
N ASN A 143 4.98 -12.59 2.65
CA ASN A 143 5.90 -13.66 3.07
C ASN A 143 7.09 -13.11 3.87
N VAL A 144 7.51 -11.90 3.55
CA VAL A 144 8.63 -11.21 4.20
C VAL A 144 8.20 -10.59 5.52
N LEU A 145 7.01 -10.01 5.57
CA LEU A 145 6.50 -9.33 6.76
C LEU A 145 5.98 -10.28 7.84
N LEU A 146 5.32 -11.37 7.45
CA LEU A 146 4.78 -12.37 8.38
C LEU A 146 5.74 -13.54 8.62
N GLY A 147 6.81 -13.62 7.85
CA GLY A 147 7.80 -14.69 7.90
C GLY A 147 7.43 -15.87 7.00
N PRO A 148 8.44 -16.55 6.38
CA PRO A 148 8.20 -17.67 5.46
C PRO A 148 7.39 -18.81 6.09
N GLN A 149 7.53 -19.02 7.40
CA GLN A 149 6.87 -20.12 8.11
C GLN A 149 5.37 -19.93 8.29
N VAL A 150 4.88 -18.68 8.32
CA VAL A 150 3.44 -18.38 8.50
C VAL A 150 2.68 -18.55 7.18
N ILE A 151 3.31 -18.20 6.06
CA ILE A 151 2.64 -18.27 4.75
C ILE A 151 2.90 -19.61 4.04
N ALA A 152 4.05 -20.27 4.25
CA ALA A 152 4.29 -21.60 3.70
C ALA A 152 3.32 -22.67 4.25
N THR A 153 2.70 -22.42 5.40
CA THR A 153 1.64 -23.29 5.95
C THR A 153 0.26 -23.04 5.36
N LEU A 154 0.08 -21.97 4.58
CA LEU A 154 -1.18 -21.62 3.95
C LEU A 154 -1.14 -22.04 2.48
N PRO A 155 -2.03 -22.95 2.03
CA PRO A 155 -2.18 -23.25 0.61
C PRO A 155 -2.40 -21.96 -0.20
N GLU A 156 -1.83 -21.84 -1.41
CA GLU A 156 -2.02 -20.66 -2.28
C GLU A 156 -3.51 -20.32 -2.44
N ASP A 157 -4.34 -21.35 -2.60
CA ASP A 157 -5.80 -21.22 -2.67
C ASP A 157 -6.38 -20.51 -1.43
N THR A 158 -5.82 -20.75 -0.24
CA THR A 158 -6.27 -20.11 1.00
C THR A 158 -5.89 -18.64 1.04
N ILE A 159 -4.71 -18.28 0.54
CA ILE A 159 -4.25 -16.89 0.48
C ILE A 159 -5.11 -16.10 -0.52
N THR A 160 -5.38 -16.68 -1.70
CA THR A 160 -6.26 -16.07 -2.69
C THR A 160 -7.69 -15.95 -2.19
N ILE A 161 -8.22 -16.98 -1.52
CA ILE A 161 -9.56 -16.95 -0.90
C ILE A 161 -9.62 -15.89 0.20
N VAL A 162 -8.64 -15.79 1.09
CA VAL A 162 -8.60 -14.76 2.14
C VAL A 162 -8.48 -13.37 1.53
N ALA A 163 -7.67 -13.19 0.48
CA ALA A 163 -7.56 -11.92 -0.23
C ALA A 163 -8.90 -11.52 -0.88
N ILE A 164 -9.61 -12.47 -1.51
CA ILE A 164 -10.94 -12.25 -2.10
C ILE A 164 -11.99 -11.96 -1.01
N ILE A 165 -11.95 -12.69 0.11
CA ILE A 165 -12.84 -12.46 1.25
C ILE A 165 -12.59 -11.07 1.82
N LEU A 166 -11.34 -10.65 2.01
CA LEU A 166 -11.04 -9.28 2.43
C LEU A 166 -11.51 -8.27 1.38
N LEU A 167 -11.31 -8.56 0.08
CA LEU A 167 -11.75 -7.73 -1.04
C LEU A 167 -13.28 -7.48 -1.01
N ILE A 168 -14.06 -8.49 -0.62
CA ILE A 168 -15.52 -8.42 -0.58
C ILE A 168 -16.04 -7.93 0.77
N VAL A 169 -15.53 -8.48 1.87
CA VAL A 169 -16.04 -8.26 3.23
C VAL A 169 -15.67 -6.89 3.76
N VAL A 170 -14.47 -6.37 3.48
CA VAL A 170 -14.07 -5.04 4.00
C VAL A 170 -14.93 -3.93 3.40
N PRO A 171 -15.18 -3.85 2.09
CA PRO A 171 -16.13 -2.89 1.54
C PRO A 171 -17.54 -3.05 2.10
N ILE A 172 -18.03 -4.28 2.28
CA ILE A 172 -19.35 -4.55 2.85
C ILE A 172 -19.41 -4.09 4.31
N LEU A 173 -18.41 -4.39 5.14
CA LEU A 173 -18.35 -3.92 6.52
C LEU A 173 -18.26 -2.40 6.58
N LEU A 174 -17.48 -1.76 5.71
CA LEU A 174 -17.42 -0.29 5.64
C LEU A 174 -18.77 0.33 5.27
N ILE A 175 -19.52 -0.29 4.35
CA ILE A 175 -20.85 0.18 3.94
C ILE A 175 -21.91 -0.10 5.01
N THR A 176 -21.81 -1.23 5.71
CA THR A 176 -22.85 -1.70 6.64
C THR A 176 -22.67 -1.18 8.06
N TRP A 177 -21.44 -0.85 8.49
CA TRP A 177 -21.16 -0.38 9.85
C TRP A 177 -21.79 1.00 10.17
N GLU A 178 -22.07 1.82 9.16
CA GLU A 178 -22.72 3.13 9.35
C GLU A 178 -24.26 3.11 9.29
N ARG A 179 -24.90 2.01 8.88
CA ARG A 179 -26.37 1.93 8.88
C ARG A 179 -26.89 1.55 10.27
N LYS A 180 -27.04 2.54 11.16
CA LYS A 180 -27.96 2.38 12.30
C LYS A 180 -29.37 2.08 11.74
N PRO A 181 -30.06 1.02 12.20
CA PRO A 181 -31.40 0.72 11.73
C PRO A 181 -32.33 1.90 12.00
N ALA A 182 -33.09 2.33 10.99
CA ALA A 182 -34.03 3.43 11.11
C ALA A 182 -35.07 3.11 12.20
N PRO A 183 -35.45 4.09 13.06
CA PRO A 183 -36.50 3.88 14.05
C PRO A 183 -37.80 3.47 13.34
N PRO A 184 -38.59 2.55 13.91
CA PRO A 184 -39.87 2.15 13.34
C PRO A 184 -40.78 3.38 13.15
N PRO A 185 -41.59 3.44 12.08
CA PRO A 185 -42.49 4.55 11.86
C PRO A 185 -43.46 4.69 13.05
N GLU A 186 -43.47 5.89 13.66
CA GLU A 186 -44.41 6.24 14.72
C GLU A 186 -45.84 6.04 14.21
N LYS A 187 -46.62 5.25 14.95
CA LYS A 187 -48.04 5.01 14.61
C LYS A 187 -48.77 6.37 14.60
N PRO A 188 -49.60 6.64 13.57
CA PRO A 188 -50.29 7.91 13.49
C PRO A 188 -51.18 8.13 14.73
N PRO A 189 -51.35 9.38 15.18
CA PRO A 189 -52.12 9.68 16.38
C PRO A 189 -53.54 9.14 16.23
N LYS A 190 -54.02 8.42 17.24
CA LYS A 190 -55.44 8.06 17.31
C LYS A 190 -56.24 9.36 17.40
N GLU A 191 -56.95 9.71 16.35
CA GLU A 191 -57.99 10.73 16.39
C GLU A 191 -59.05 10.32 17.42
N LYS A 192 -59.50 11.31 18.19
CA LYS A 192 -60.42 11.18 19.33
C LYS A 192 -61.84 10.84 18.89
#